data_AF-A0A6S5RTJ6-F1
#
_entry.id   AF-A0A6S5RTJ6-F1
#
_cell.length_a   1.000
_cell.length_b   1.000
_cell.length_c   1.000
_cell.angle_alpha   90.00
_cell.angle_beta   90.00
_cell.angle_gamma   90.00
#
_symmetry.space_group_name_H-M   'P 1'
#
loop_
_entity.id
_entity.type
_entity.pdbx_description
1 polymer ?
#
loop_
_entity_poly.entity_id
_entity_poly.type
_entity_poly.pdbx_seq_one_letter_code
_entity_poly.pdbx_strand_id
1 'polypeptide(L)'
;MAISLETRLTRLLGCRYPIIQTAMGWVADPRLVAATGNAGGFGFLAGATIEPGRMEAAILETRRLSDRPFGVNFHMYQANAGEIVELVLRHGVRAVSYSRSPGKAMIGRLKDAGVVCIPTVGALKHAVKAVEMGADAVTVQGGEGGGHTGSVPTAILLGQVVDAVDVPVVAAGGFKDGHGLVSALALGAEGIAMGTRFLMSADSPVPAATLERYLKVRDPAAIIVSRAIDGMPQRMIRNELLDALERSGGLGRLLLALRSALAYRRHSGASLAGLLASALKLRGSDGLSAAQTLMAANAPMVIQKAMVEGRPAEGVLPAGQVAAAIDSLPGCAELIQSIVQQAEQRLAELCRRAS
;
A
#
# COMPACT_ATOMS: atom_id res chain seq x y z
N MET A 1 27.73 -7.36 -21.38
CA MET A 1 27.82 -7.42 -19.90
C MET A 1 26.45 -7.80 -19.37
N ALA A 2 26.36 -8.80 -18.50
CA ALA A 2 25.12 -9.06 -17.76
C ALA A 2 24.93 -7.91 -16.75
N ILE A 3 23.81 -7.21 -16.82
CA ILE A 3 23.50 -6.08 -15.92
C ILE A 3 22.87 -6.66 -14.66
N SER A 4 23.55 -6.52 -13.52
CA SER A 4 23.00 -6.95 -12.24
C SER A 4 22.02 -5.91 -11.71
N LEU A 5 20.81 -6.35 -11.32
CA LEU A 5 19.82 -5.53 -10.60
C LEU A 5 19.93 -5.67 -9.07
N GLU A 6 21.04 -6.21 -8.56
CA GLU A 6 21.28 -6.30 -7.11
C GLU A 6 21.56 -4.91 -6.52
N THR A 7 20.83 -4.57 -5.45
CA THR A 7 20.96 -3.30 -4.70
C THR A 7 21.10 -3.57 -3.19
N ARG A 8 21.39 -2.55 -2.36
CA ARG A 8 21.39 -2.74 -0.90
C ARG A 8 20.01 -3.19 -0.40
N LEU A 9 18.94 -2.75 -1.06
CA LEU A 9 17.57 -3.21 -0.77
C LEU A 9 17.43 -4.74 -0.95
N THR A 10 17.91 -5.29 -2.05
CA THR A 10 17.81 -6.74 -2.31
C THR A 10 18.54 -7.57 -1.26
N ARG A 11 19.74 -7.13 -0.84
CA ARG A 11 20.52 -7.76 0.24
C ARG A 11 19.83 -7.63 1.58
N LEU A 12 19.29 -6.44 1.87
CA LEU A 12 18.58 -6.15 3.11
C LEU A 12 17.32 -7.03 3.25
N LEU A 13 16.56 -7.21 2.18
CA LEU A 13 15.31 -7.98 2.20
C LEU A 13 15.49 -9.48 1.90
N GLY A 14 16.62 -9.89 1.32
CA GLY A 14 16.84 -11.26 0.87
C GLY A 14 15.99 -11.64 -0.35
N CYS A 15 15.62 -10.66 -1.19
CA CYS A 15 14.92 -10.90 -2.45
C CYS A 15 15.88 -10.83 -3.65
N ARG A 16 15.44 -11.36 -4.80
CA ARG A 16 16.27 -11.42 -6.01
C ARG A 16 16.27 -10.10 -6.78
N TYR A 17 15.11 -9.45 -6.83
CA TYR A 17 14.90 -8.24 -7.61
C TYR A 17 14.43 -7.10 -6.71
N PRO A 18 14.81 -5.85 -7.00
CA PRO A 18 14.47 -4.67 -6.21
C PRO A 18 13.02 -4.20 -6.50
N ILE A 19 12.08 -5.14 -6.39
CA ILE A 19 10.66 -4.98 -6.72
C ILE A 19 9.84 -5.43 -5.50
N ILE A 20 9.12 -4.47 -4.92
CA ILE A 20 8.26 -4.69 -3.75
C ILE A 20 6.79 -4.67 -4.17
N GLN A 21 6.04 -5.68 -3.74
CA GLN A 21 4.58 -5.63 -3.64
C GLN A 21 4.22 -4.97 -2.32
N THR A 22 3.63 -3.77 -2.38
CA THR A 22 3.25 -3.02 -1.16
C THR A 22 2.01 -3.64 -0.52
N ALA A 23 1.90 -3.61 0.80
CA ALA A 23 0.68 -3.99 1.47
C ALA A 23 -0.50 -3.14 0.98
N MET A 24 -1.60 -3.83 0.65
CA MET A 24 -2.84 -3.24 0.18
C MET A 24 -3.97 -3.88 0.97
N GLY A 25 -4.75 -3.07 1.67
CA GLY A 25 -5.81 -3.57 2.55
C GLY A 25 -6.73 -4.56 1.84
N TRP A 26 -6.96 -5.72 2.46
CA TRP A 26 -7.72 -6.87 1.91
C TRP A 26 -7.22 -7.49 0.59
N VAL A 27 -6.20 -6.92 -0.05
CA VAL A 27 -5.66 -7.39 -1.34
C VAL A 27 -4.36 -8.16 -1.15
N ALA A 28 -3.46 -7.68 -0.29
CA ALA A 28 -2.17 -8.33 -0.04
C ALA A 28 -2.31 -9.51 0.93
N ASP A 29 -2.91 -10.58 0.42
CA ASP A 29 -3.13 -11.84 1.11
C ASP A 29 -1.92 -12.79 1.00
N PRO A 30 -1.94 -13.96 1.67
CA PRO A 30 -0.86 -14.94 1.58
C PRO A 30 -0.55 -15.41 0.16
N ARG A 31 -1.54 -15.51 -0.73
CA ARG A 31 -1.36 -15.98 -2.11
C ARG A 31 -0.56 -14.96 -2.93
N LEU A 32 -0.97 -13.70 -2.90
CA LEU A 32 -0.28 -12.63 -3.63
C LEU A 32 1.15 -12.42 -3.11
N VAL A 33 1.34 -12.47 -1.79
CA VAL A 33 2.67 -12.33 -1.16
C VAL A 33 3.58 -13.49 -1.55
N ALA A 34 3.09 -14.74 -1.47
CA ALA A 34 3.85 -15.92 -1.86
C ALA A 34 4.19 -15.92 -3.36
N ALA A 35 3.23 -15.57 -4.22
CA ALA A 35 3.45 -15.45 -5.67
C ALA A 35 4.54 -14.41 -5.99
N THR A 36 4.51 -13.25 -5.31
CA THR A 36 5.54 -12.21 -5.43
C THR A 36 6.92 -12.71 -5.02
N GLY A 37 7.03 -13.36 -3.85
CA GLY A 37 8.28 -13.91 -3.33
C GLY A 37 8.87 -14.99 -4.25
N ASN A 38 8.04 -15.92 -4.70
CA ASN A 38 8.44 -17.00 -5.61
C ASN A 38 8.95 -16.47 -6.96
N ALA A 39 8.37 -15.37 -7.45
CA ALA A 39 8.82 -14.66 -8.65
C ALA A 39 10.13 -13.86 -8.46
N GLY A 40 10.61 -13.72 -7.22
CA GLY A 40 11.88 -13.07 -6.87
C GLY A 40 11.75 -11.64 -6.36
N GLY A 41 10.54 -11.10 -6.27
CA GLY A 41 10.27 -9.84 -5.58
C GLY A 41 10.17 -10.00 -4.06
N PHE A 42 9.69 -8.97 -3.38
CA PHE A 42 9.40 -9.01 -1.94
C PHE A 42 7.97 -8.53 -1.66
N GLY A 43 7.18 -9.31 -0.92
CA GLY A 43 5.78 -8.99 -0.62
C GLY A 43 5.54 -8.60 0.83
N PHE A 44 4.56 -7.73 1.07
CA PHE A 44 4.07 -7.39 2.40
C PHE A 44 2.62 -7.80 2.58
N LEU A 45 2.34 -8.60 3.61
CA LEU A 45 0.98 -8.92 4.05
C LEU A 45 0.26 -7.68 4.59
N ALA A 46 -1.03 -7.54 4.28
CA ALA A 46 -1.87 -6.46 4.78
C ALA A 46 -2.37 -6.68 6.23
N GLY A 47 -1.45 -6.72 7.19
CA GLY A 47 -1.77 -6.87 8.61
C GLY A 47 -2.62 -5.72 9.18
N ALA A 48 -2.51 -4.51 8.62
CA ALA A 48 -3.32 -3.37 9.06
C ALA A 48 -4.84 -3.53 8.80
N THR A 49 -5.26 -4.45 7.95
CA THR A 49 -6.70 -4.69 7.67
C THR A 49 -7.17 -6.07 8.04
N ILE A 50 -6.28 -6.89 8.60
CA ILE A 50 -6.62 -8.24 9.02
C ILE A 50 -7.42 -8.20 10.33
N GLU A 51 -8.37 -9.11 10.47
CA GLU A 51 -9.11 -9.25 11.73
C GLU A 51 -8.18 -9.68 12.86
N PRO A 52 -8.40 -9.21 14.11
CA PRO A 52 -7.65 -9.66 15.28
C PRO A 52 -7.64 -11.19 15.40
N GLY A 53 -6.50 -11.78 15.79
CA GLY A 53 -6.34 -13.25 15.88
C GLY A 53 -6.17 -13.98 14.55
N ARG A 54 -6.29 -13.31 13.39
CA ARG A 54 -6.12 -13.95 12.07
C ARG A 54 -4.73 -13.77 11.46
N MET A 55 -3.90 -12.90 12.03
CA MET A 55 -2.56 -12.61 11.49
C MET A 55 -1.63 -13.82 11.53
N GLU A 56 -1.65 -14.62 12.61
CA GLU A 56 -0.80 -15.80 12.72
C GLU A 56 -1.09 -16.81 11.61
N ALA A 57 -2.37 -17.08 11.36
CA ALA A 57 -2.78 -17.97 10.27
C ALA A 57 -2.32 -17.46 8.90
N ALA A 58 -2.35 -16.14 8.66
CA ALA A 58 -1.84 -15.56 7.42
C ALA A 58 -0.33 -15.70 7.28
N ILE A 59 0.45 -15.51 8.35
CA ILE A 59 1.91 -15.73 8.35
C ILE A 59 2.23 -17.20 8.03
N LEU A 60 1.54 -18.13 8.69
CA LEU A 60 1.76 -19.56 8.50
C LEU A 60 1.36 -20.02 7.08
N GLU A 61 0.26 -19.50 6.55
CA GLU A 61 -0.15 -19.82 5.17
C GLU A 61 0.85 -19.29 4.14
N THR A 62 1.38 -18.07 4.32
CA THR A 62 2.43 -17.55 3.42
C THR A 62 3.66 -18.44 3.43
N ARG A 63 4.11 -18.90 4.61
CA ARG A 63 5.24 -19.84 4.74
C ARG A 63 4.95 -21.20 4.11
N ARG A 64 3.69 -21.66 4.13
CA ARG A 64 3.28 -22.90 3.47
C ARG A 64 3.33 -22.77 1.94
N LEU A 65 3.07 -21.59 1.41
CA LEU A 65 3.03 -21.29 -0.03
C LEU A 65 4.40 -20.87 -0.62
N SER A 66 5.34 -20.44 0.22
CA SER A 66 6.66 -19.98 -0.20
C SER A 66 7.70 -20.07 0.92
N ASP A 67 8.90 -20.51 0.55
CA ASP A 67 10.09 -20.46 1.42
C ASP A 67 10.82 -19.10 1.35
N ARG A 68 10.31 -18.13 0.57
CA ARG A 68 10.96 -16.83 0.39
C ARG A 68 10.63 -15.86 1.52
N PRO A 69 11.56 -14.95 1.89
CA PRO A 69 11.28 -13.96 2.92
C PRO A 69 10.16 -13.02 2.48
N PHE A 70 9.35 -12.60 3.44
CA PHE A 70 8.26 -11.66 3.25
C PHE A 70 8.16 -10.72 4.46
N GLY A 71 7.36 -9.67 4.31
CA GLY A 71 7.10 -8.71 5.38
C GLY A 71 5.63 -8.63 5.78
N VAL A 72 5.38 -7.90 6.87
CA VAL A 72 4.03 -7.61 7.36
C VAL A 72 3.87 -6.10 7.53
N ASN A 73 2.76 -5.56 7.03
CA ASN A 73 2.39 -4.17 7.27
C ASN A 73 1.44 -4.05 8.46
N PHE A 74 1.61 -3.01 9.28
CA PHE A 74 0.69 -2.69 10.36
C PHE A 74 0.59 -1.18 10.59
N HIS A 75 -0.45 -0.75 11.32
CA HIS A 75 -0.57 0.62 11.81
C HIS A 75 -0.57 0.63 13.33
N MET A 76 0.38 1.33 13.97
CA MET A 76 0.58 1.25 15.43
C MET A 76 -0.67 1.58 16.26
N TYR A 77 -1.56 2.43 15.76
CA TYR A 77 -2.77 2.84 16.50
C TYR A 77 -3.99 1.96 16.25
N GLN A 78 -3.81 0.80 15.61
CA GLN A 78 -4.85 -0.22 15.53
C GLN A 78 -4.78 -1.16 16.73
N ALA A 79 -5.94 -1.67 17.14
CA ALA A 79 -6.06 -2.49 18.35
C ALA A 79 -5.17 -3.75 18.32
N ASN A 80 -4.91 -4.31 17.14
CA ASN A 80 -4.09 -5.51 16.95
C ASN A 80 -2.62 -5.21 16.65
N ALA A 81 -2.15 -3.96 16.67
CA ALA A 81 -0.78 -3.63 16.29
C ALA A 81 0.27 -4.32 17.19
N GLY A 82 0.04 -4.33 18.50
CA GLY A 82 0.93 -5.03 19.44
C GLY A 82 0.98 -6.53 19.19
N GLU A 83 -0.18 -7.16 18.96
CA GLU A 83 -0.29 -8.57 18.60
C GLU A 83 0.49 -8.89 17.31
N ILE A 84 0.33 -8.07 16.26
CA ILE A 84 1.06 -8.24 15.00
C ILE A 84 2.57 -8.17 15.23
N VAL A 85 3.05 -7.22 16.04
CA VAL A 85 4.48 -7.11 16.35
C VAL A 85 4.99 -8.36 17.08
N GLU A 86 4.27 -8.87 18.08
CA GLU A 86 4.65 -10.12 18.75
C GLU A 86 4.71 -11.30 17.79
N LEU A 87 3.75 -11.40 16.86
CA LEU A 87 3.74 -12.46 15.85
C LEU A 87 4.90 -12.31 14.85
N VAL A 88 5.22 -11.09 14.42
CA VAL A 88 6.39 -10.79 13.57
C VAL A 88 7.67 -11.27 14.24
N LEU A 89 7.85 -10.96 15.53
CA LEU A 89 9.02 -11.36 16.31
C LEU A 89 9.08 -12.88 16.49
N ARG A 90 7.97 -13.49 16.93
CA ARG A 90 7.86 -14.94 17.18
C ARG A 90 8.16 -15.76 15.94
N HIS A 91 7.61 -15.35 14.80
CA HIS A 91 7.72 -16.09 13.55
C HIS A 91 8.91 -15.66 12.69
N GLY A 92 9.76 -14.73 13.16
CA GLY A 92 10.93 -14.26 12.40
C GLY A 92 10.56 -13.72 11.01
N VAL A 93 9.53 -12.89 10.92
CA VAL A 93 9.14 -12.22 9.68
C VAL A 93 10.26 -11.25 9.28
N ARG A 94 10.65 -11.22 8.00
CA ARG A 94 11.88 -10.53 7.58
C ARG A 94 11.82 -9.02 7.72
N ALA A 95 10.67 -8.42 7.41
CA ALA A 95 10.53 -6.97 7.41
C ALA A 95 9.15 -6.53 7.89
N VAL A 96 9.08 -5.29 8.39
CA VAL A 96 7.83 -4.60 8.65
C VAL A 96 7.75 -3.29 7.89
N SER A 97 6.54 -2.96 7.44
CA SER A 97 6.23 -1.65 6.89
C SER A 97 5.12 -0.97 7.68
N TYR A 98 5.21 0.35 7.87
CA TYR A 98 4.25 1.13 8.64
C TYR A 98 4.23 2.58 8.15
N SER A 99 3.08 3.25 8.30
CA SER A 99 2.89 4.68 8.00
C SER A 99 2.75 5.51 9.29
N ARG A 100 2.20 4.92 10.35
CA ARG A 100 2.09 5.51 11.69
C ARG A 100 3.15 4.86 12.59
N SER A 101 4.25 5.58 12.81
CA SER A 101 5.45 5.08 13.50
C SER A 101 5.12 4.40 14.83
N PRO A 102 5.72 3.24 15.15
CA PRO A 102 5.57 2.58 16.43
C PRO A 102 6.50 3.16 17.52
N GLY A 103 7.24 4.24 17.21
CA GLY A 103 8.17 4.90 18.12
C GLY A 103 9.53 4.22 18.20
N LYS A 104 10.55 4.95 18.69
CA LYS A 104 11.96 4.49 18.71
C LYS A 104 12.16 3.18 19.47
N ALA A 105 11.50 3.02 20.62
CA ALA A 105 11.65 1.82 21.44
C ALA A 105 11.18 0.55 20.72
N MET A 106 10.04 0.61 20.03
CA MET A 106 9.53 -0.53 19.29
C MET A 106 10.37 -0.82 18.05
N ILE A 107 10.81 0.22 17.34
CA ILE A 107 11.74 0.08 16.19
C ILE A 107 13.03 -0.59 16.66
N GLY A 108 13.61 -0.15 17.77
CA GLY A 108 14.79 -0.79 18.37
C GLY A 108 14.57 -2.28 18.64
N ARG A 109 13.47 -2.62 19.32
CA ARG A 109 13.12 -4.02 19.61
C ARG A 109 12.97 -4.89 18.35
N LEU A 110 12.37 -4.38 17.28
CA LEU A 110 12.25 -5.08 16.00
C LEU A 110 13.63 -5.33 15.38
N LYS A 111 14.50 -4.31 15.42
CA LYS A 111 15.86 -4.39 14.87
C LYS A 111 16.79 -5.30 15.65
N ASP A 112 16.70 -5.30 16.98
CA ASP A 112 17.45 -6.20 17.84
C ASP A 112 17.11 -7.67 17.54
N ALA A 113 15.90 -7.93 17.05
CA ALA A 113 15.45 -9.25 16.57
C ALA A 113 15.78 -9.52 15.08
N GLY A 114 16.49 -8.62 14.40
CA GLY A 114 16.86 -8.74 12.98
C GLY A 114 15.72 -8.45 11.99
N VAL A 115 14.62 -7.83 12.43
CA VAL A 115 13.50 -7.44 11.57
C VAL A 115 13.78 -6.08 10.92
N VAL A 116 13.76 -6.06 9.59
CA VAL A 116 14.00 -4.83 8.80
C VAL A 116 12.82 -3.87 8.91
N CYS A 117 13.07 -2.63 9.32
CA CYS A 117 12.03 -1.61 9.44
C CYS A 117 12.02 -0.68 8.21
N ILE A 118 10.98 -0.78 7.37
CA ILE A 118 10.83 -0.02 6.12
C ILE A 118 9.49 0.74 6.06
N PRO A 119 9.37 1.90 6.74
CA PRO A 119 8.16 2.72 6.68
C PRO A 119 7.89 3.27 5.28
N THR A 120 6.61 3.54 5.03
CA THR A 120 6.17 4.29 3.84
C THR A 120 5.91 5.75 4.22
N VAL A 121 6.48 6.68 3.47
CA VAL A 121 6.43 8.12 3.72
C VAL A 121 6.08 8.88 2.43
N GLY A 122 5.33 9.98 2.56
CA GLY A 122 4.91 10.83 1.43
C GLY A 122 5.45 12.26 1.48
N ALA A 123 6.48 12.52 2.29
CA ALA A 123 7.11 13.84 2.42
C ALA A 123 8.55 13.73 2.93
N LEU A 124 9.43 14.63 2.49
CA LEU A 124 10.85 14.68 2.88
C LEU A 124 11.05 14.65 4.40
N LYS A 125 10.37 15.55 5.12
CA LYS A 125 10.47 15.62 6.59
C LYS A 125 10.10 14.31 7.29
N HIS A 126 9.19 13.52 6.71
CA HIS A 126 8.80 12.23 7.27
C HIS A 126 9.86 11.16 6.99
N ALA A 127 10.52 11.20 5.82
CA ALA A 127 11.63 10.31 5.50
C ALA A 127 12.82 10.52 6.46
N VAL A 128 13.27 11.77 6.60
CA VAL A 128 14.35 12.13 7.55
C VAL A 128 13.98 11.68 8.96
N LYS A 129 12.74 11.97 9.39
CA LYS A 129 12.28 11.57 10.72
C LYS A 129 12.24 10.05 10.90
N ALA A 130 11.83 9.30 9.88
CA ALA A 130 11.80 7.84 9.93
C ALA A 130 13.20 7.25 10.14
N VAL A 131 14.21 7.81 9.47
CA VAL A 131 15.63 7.40 9.63
C VAL A 131 16.15 7.77 11.01
N GLU A 132 15.88 8.98 11.51
CA GLU A 132 16.22 9.37 12.90
C GLU A 132 15.57 8.46 13.97
N MET A 133 14.42 7.85 13.63
CA MET A 133 13.72 6.89 14.48
C MET A 133 14.29 5.48 14.39
N GLY A 134 15.17 5.21 13.43
CA GLY A 134 15.90 3.95 13.28
C GLY A 134 15.48 3.11 12.07
N ALA A 135 14.71 3.62 11.12
CA ALA A 135 14.37 2.88 9.90
C ALA A 135 15.62 2.37 9.16
N ASP A 136 15.56 1.14 8.64
CA ASP A 136 16.66 0.51 7.88
C ASP A 136 16.60 0.84 6.39
N ALA A 137 15.42 1.20 5.90
CA ALA A 137 15.13 1.68 4.56
C ALA A 137 13.86 2.54 4.60
N VAL A 138 13.58 3.32 3.55
CA VAL A 138 12.33 4.09 3.46
C VAL A 138 11.67 3.89 2.10
N THR A 139 10.36 3.61 2.08
CA THR A 139 9.56 3.65 0.86
C THR A 139 8.96 5.06 0.70
N VAL A 140 9.28 5.73 -0.40
CA VAL A 140 8.88 7.10 -0.68
C VAL A 140 7.78 7.10 -1.73
N GLN A 141 6.56 7.42 -1.32
CA GLN A 141 5.40 7.47 -2.19
C GLN A 141 5.14 8.88 -2.68
N GLY A 142 5.29 9.11 -3.98
CA GLY A 142 4.86 10.37 -4.60
C GLY A 142 3.35 10.45 -4.80
N GLY A 143 2.88 11.65 -5.15
CA GLY A 143 1.47 12.01 -5.22
C GLY A 143 0.64 11.21 -6.20
N GLU A 144 1.26 10.53 -7.16
CA GLU A 144 0.64 9.66 -8.15
C GLU A 144 0.20 8.30 -7.56
N GLY A 145 0.66 7.97 -6.35
CA GLY A 145 0.32 6.75 -5.62
C GLY A 145 -1.15 6.62 -5.25
N GLY A 146 -1.62 5.38 -5.07
CA GLY A 146 -3.00 5.06 -4.69
C GLY A 146 -3.22 5.05 -3.18
N GLY A 147 -4.48 5.19 -2.77
CA GLY A 147 -4.83 5.25 -1.34
C GLY A 147 -4.34 6.56 -0.72
N HIS A 148 -4.07 6.57 0.59
CA HIS A 148 -3.54 7.77 1.26
C HIS A 148 -2.26 8.25 0.61
N THR A 149 -2.26 9.50 0.14
CA THR A 149 -1.13 10.03 -0.64
C THR A 149 -0.81 11.48 -0.29
N GLY A 150 0.46 11.84 -0.44
CA GLY A 150 0.90 13.24 -0.45
C GLY A 150 0.55 13.94 -1.77
N SER A 151 0.97 15.21 -1.88
CA SER A 151 0.76 16.03 -3.08
C SER A 151 2.01 16.19 -3.96
N VAL A 152 3.19 15.82 -3.47
CA VAL A 152 4.46 16.04 -4.18
C VAL A 152 4.69 14.90 -5.19
N PRO A 153 4.89 15.19 -6.49
CA PRO A 153 5.17 14.18 -7.50
C PRO A 153 6.42 13.34 -7.19
N THR A 154 6.41 12.08 -7.60
CA THR A 154 7.52 11.14 -7.37
C THR A 154 8.84 11.67 -7.93
N ALA A 155 8.81 12.27 -9.12
CA ALA A 155 10.01 12.82 -9.78
C ALA A 155 10.69 13.96 -8.98
N ILE A 156 9.96 14.62 -8.07
CA ILE A 156 10.50 15.69 -7.21
C ILE A 156 10.85 15.11 -5.84
N LEU A 157 9.89 14.41 -5.22
CA LEU A 157 10.03 13.91 -3.86
C LEU A 157 11.18 12.90 -3.73
N LEU A 158 11.36 12.04 -4.73
CA LEU A 158 12.35 10.97 -4.67
C LEU A 158 13.77 11.52 -4.58
N GLY A 159 14.17 12.43 -5.48
CA GLY A 159 15.51 13.03 -5.46
C GLY A 159 15.80 13.76 -4.15
N GLN A 160 14.83 14.53 -3.65
CA GLN A 160 14.95 15.21 -2.35
C GLN A 160 15.22 14.25 -1.19
N VAL A 161 14.58 13.07 -1.18
CA VAL A 161 14.79 12.09 -0.11
C VAL A 161 16.12 11.37 -0.28
N VAL A 162 16.46 10.95 -1.50
CA VAL A 162 17.73 10.29 -1.81
C VAL A 162 18.93 11.14 -1.36
N ASP A 163 18.89 12.46 -1.62
CA ASP A 163 19.97 13.37 -1.21
C ASP A 163 20.04 13.59 0.32
N ALA A 164 18.95 13.29 1.05
CA ALA A 164 18.81 13.63 2.46
C ALA A 164 19.03 12.46 3.42
N VAL A 165 19.11 11.21 2.95
CA VAL A 165 19.25 10.03 3.81
C VAL A 165 20.23 9.01 3.24
N ASP A 166 20.97 8.34 4.12
CA ASP A 166 21.96 7.33 3.72
C ASP A 166 21.39 5.91 3.57
N VAL A 167 20.22 5.65 4.14
CA VAL A 167 19.56 4.33 4.07
C VAL A 167 18.99 4.07 2.67
N PRO A 168 18.78 2.81 2.26
CA PRO A 168 18.12 2.51 0.99
C PRO A 168 16.75 3.17 0.85
N VAL A 169 16.55 3.83 -0.29
CA VAL A 169 15.29 4.48 -0.64
C VAL A 169 14.58 3.65 -1.71
N VAL A 170 13.29 3.35 -1.50
CA VAL A 170 12.44 2.64 -2.45
C VAL A 170 11.43 3.60 -3.04
N ALA A 171 11.37 3.71 -4.36
CA ALA A 171 10.42 4.60 -5.01
C ALA A 171 9.03 3.97 -5.11
N ALA A 172 7.99 4.71 -4.75
CA ALA A 172 6.59 4.28 -4.88
C ALA A 172 5.72 5.38 -5.50
N GLY A 173 4.66 4.96 -6.18
CA GLY A 173 3.75 5.86 -6.91
C GLY A 173 4.12 5.96 -8.39
N GLY A 174 3.18 5.61 -9.28
CA GLY A 174 3.40 5.73 -10.74
C GLY A 174 4.15 4.58 -11.42
N PHE A 175 4.78 3.66 -10.69
CA PHE A 175 5.57 2.56 -11.28
C PHE A 175 4.72 1.35 -11.67
N LYS A 176 5.00 0.75 -12.85
CA LYS A 176 4.36 -0.49 -13.32
C LYS A 176 5.25 -1.47 -14.09
N ASP A 177 6.38 -1.02 -14.63
CA ASP A 177 7.18 -1.77 -15.61
C ASP A 177 8.69 -1.50 -15.46
N GLY A 178 9.51 -2.05 -16.37
CA GLY A 178 10.96 -1.88 -16.34
C GLY A 178 11.43 -0.45 -16.62
N HIS A 179 10.66 0.36 -17.35
CA HIS A 179 10.98 1.78 -17.54
C HIS A 179 10.89 2.52 -16.21
N GLY A 180 9.84 2.23 -15.43
CA GLY A 180 9.68 2.74 -14.09
C GLY A 180 10.83 2.34 -13.16
N LEU A 181 11.24 1.07 -13.19
CA LEU A 181 12.38 0.60 -12.39
C LEU A 181 13.67 1.36 -12.75
N VAL A 182 14.01 1.46 -14.03
CA VAL A 182 15.22 2.17 -14.47
C VAL A 182 15.17 3.65 -14.12
N SER A 183 14.01 4.31 -14.26
CA SER A 183 13.84 5.70 -13.86
C SER A 183 14.05 5.89 -12.36
N ALA A 184 13.58 4.97 -11.52
CA ALA A 184 13.78 5.03 -10.07
C ALA A 184 15.27 4.85 -9.71
N LEU A 185 15.93 3.85 -10.31
CA LEU A 185 17.36 3.60 -10.12
C LEU A 185 18.21 4.81 -10.56
N ALA A 186 17.86 5.44 -11.69
CA ALA A 186 18.55 6.63 -12.18
C ALA A 186 18.42 7.84 -11.25
N LEU A 187 17.32 7.93 -10.48
CA LEU A 187 17.11 8.95 -9.44
C LEU A 187 17.74 8.56 -8.08
N GLY A 188 18.50 7.46 -8.03
CA GLY A 188 19.20 6.99 -6.84
C GLY A 188 18.35 6.15 -5.87
N ALA A 189 17.13 5.78 -6.25
CA ALA A 189 16.41 4.74 -5.52
C ALA A 189 17.10 3.38 -5.70
N GLU A 190 16.85 2.47 -4.78
CA GLU A 190 17.39 1.11 -4.79
C GLU A 190 16.34 0.05 -5.10
N GLY A 191 15.18 0.49 -5.58
CA GLY A 191 14.10 -0.35 -6.05
C GLY A 191 12.79 0.41 -6.20
N ILE A 192 11.77 -0.30 -6.66
CA ILE A 192 10.40 0.20 -6.77
C ILE A 192 9.45 -0.61 -5.89
N ALA A 193 8.44 0.09 -5.37
CA ALA A 193 7.34 -0.47 -4.61
C ALA A 193 6.03 -0.15 -5.33
N MET A 194 5.25 -1.19 -5.63
CA MET A 194 4.04 -1.09 -6.43
C MET A 194 2.84 -1.68 -5.69
N GLY A 195 1.76 -0.90 -5.61
CA GLY A 195 0.45 -1.37 -5.16
C GLY A 195 -0.43 -1.73 -6.35
N THR A 196 -0.94 -0.72 -7.04
CA THR A 196 -1.85 -0.84 -8.20
C THR A 196 -1.43 -1.93 -9.21
N ARG A 197 -0.14 -2.04 -9.52
CA ARG A 197 0.35 -3.03 -10.50
C ARG A 197 0.18 -4.48 -10.03
N PHE A 198 0.40 -4.76 -8.74
CA PHE A 198 0.18 -6.09 -8.15
C PHE A 198 -1.29 -6.35 -7.84
N LEU A 199 -2.06 -5.32 -7.48
CA LEU A 199 -3.52 -5.39 -7.40
C LEU A 199 -4.11 -5.86 -8.73
N MET A 200 -3.59 -5.33 -9.85
CA MET A 200 -3.97 -5.69 -11.21
C MET A 200 -3.13 -6.88 -11.72
N SER A 201 -3.08 -7.99 -10.99
CA SER A 201 -2.43 -9.24 -11.41
C SER A 201 -3.41 -10.42 -11.28
N ALA A 202 -3.14 -11.52 -11.98
CA ALA A 202 -3.96 -12.73 -11.87
C ALA A 202 -3.88 -13.42 -10.50
N ASP A 203 -2.81 -13.17 -9.72
CA ASP A 203 -2.65 -13.71 -8.36
C ASP A 203 -3.35 -12.86 -7.29
N SER A 204 -3.89 -11.70 -7.68
CA SER A 204 -4.63 -10.81 -6.79
C SER A 204 -5.99 -11.41 -6.45
N PRO A 205 -6.44 -11.35 -5.17
CA PRO A 205 -7.77 -11.85 -4.79
C PRO A 205 -8.91 -10.90 -5.20
N VAL A 206 -8.60 -9.76 -5.82
CA VAL A 206 -9.61 -8.76 -6.19
C VAL A 206 -10.60 -9.34 -7.20
N PRO A 207 -11.92 -9.23 -6.97
CA PRO A 207 -12.93 -9.78 -7.86
C PRO A 207 -12.81 -9.26 -9.29
N ALA A 208 -13.07 -10.14 -10.27
CA ALA A 208 -12.98 -9.81 -11.70
C ALA A 208 -13.81 -8.59 -12.10
N ALA A 209 -15.03 -8.47 -11.57
CA ALA A 209 -15.91 -7.32 -11.81
C ALA A 209 -15.28 -5.99 -11.38
N THR A 210 -14.48 -5.99 -10.31
CA THR A 210 -13.72 -4.83 -9.85
C THR A 210 -12.51 -4.59 -10.74
N LEU A 211 -11.73 -5.62 -11.07
CA LEU A 211 -10.57 -5.50 -11.97
C LEU A 211 -10.97 -4.97 -13.37
N GLU A 212 -12.15 -5.31 -13.87
CA GLU A 212 -12.69 -4.74 -15.11
C GLU A 212 -12.80 -3.21 -15.06
N ARG A 213 -13.16 -2.62 -13.90
CA ARG A 213 -13.22 -1.16 -13.75
C ARG A 213 -11.81 -0.56 -13.80
N TYR A 214 -10.83 -1.22 -13.21
CA TYR A 214 -9.42 -0.81 -13.31
C TYR A 214 -8.89 -0.94 -14.75
N LEU A 215 -9.30 -1.94 -15.52
CA LEU A 215 -8.91 -2.08 -16.94
C LEU A 215 -9.64 -1.08 -17.87
N LYS A 216 -10.81 -0.58 -17.48
CA LYS A 216 -11.59 0.39 -18.27
C LYS A 216 -11.11 1.83 -18.11
N VAL A 217 -10.47 2.18 -16.99
CA VAL A 217 -9.90 3.52 -16.82
C VAL A 217 -8.68 3.68 -17.71
N ARG A 218 -8.69 4.70 -18.58
CA ARG A 218 -7.58 5.00 -19.51
C ARG A 218 -7.08 6.43 -19.41
N ASP A 219 -7.81 7.27 -18.68
CA ASP A 219 -7.42 8.63 -18.37
C ASP A 219 -6.87 8.71 -16.94
N PRO A 220 -5.57 9.00 -16.74
CA PRO A 220 -4.99 9.23 -15.42
C PRO A 220 -5.66 10.35 -14.62
N ALA A 221 -6.32 11.32 -15.28
CA ALA A 221 -7.05 12.40 -14.62
C ALA A 221 -8.39 11.94 -14.02
N ALA A 222 -8.94 10.81 -14.47
CA ALA A 222 -10.10 10.17 -13.86
C ALA A 222 -9.78 9.47 -12.52
N ILE A 223 -8.50 9.46 -12.12
CA ILE A 223 -8.01 8.88 -10.85
C ILE A 223 -7.64 10.02 -9.92
N ILE A 224 -8.63 10.51 -9.16
CA ILE A 224 -8.57 11.75 -8.41
C ILE A 224 -8.10 11.56 -6.98
N VAL A 225 -7.65 12.65 -6.34
CA VAL A 225 -7.49 12.72 -4.89
C VAL A 225 -8.79 13.22 -4.28
N SER A 226 -9.38 12.43 -3.38
CA SER A 226 -10.59 12.76 -2.62
C SER A 226 -10.28 12.79 -1.11
N ARG A 227 -11.03 13.61 -0.37
CA ARG A 227 -11.05 13.62 1.11
C ARG A 227 -12.40 13.15 1.66
N ALA A 228 -13.29 12.63 0.81
CA ALA A 228 -14.67 12.35 1.18
C ALA A 228 -14.85 11.11 2.07
N ILE A 229 -13.83 10.26 2.16
CA ILE A 229 -13.89 8.99 2.91
C ILE A 229 -13.59 9.21 4.39
N ASP A 230 -12.38 9.67 4.73
CA ASP A 230 -11.94 9.82 6.12
C ASP A 230 -11.35 11.21 6.42
N GLY A 231 -11.55 12.18 5.52
CA GLY A 231 -10.99 13.53 5.63
C GLY A 231 -9.52 13.66 5.19
N MET A 232 -8.81 12.53 5.06
CA MET A 232 -7.43 12.51 4.59
C MET A 232 -7.38 12.36 3.05
N PRO A 233 -6.37 12.91 2.37
CA PRO A 233 -6.23 12.77 0.92
C PRO A 233 -6.03 11.30 0.56
N GLN A 234 -6.92 10.75 -0.26
CA GLN A 234 -6.83 9.42 -0.82
C GLN A 234 -7.01 9.44 -2.33
N ARG A 235 -6.16 8.73 -3.07
CA ARG A 235 -6.28 8.61 -4.52
C ARG A 235 -7.02 7.35 -4.93
N MET A 236 -8.02 7.53 -5.79
CA MET A 236 -8.95 6.48 -6.20
C MET A 236 -9.57 6.77 -7.58
N ILE A 237 -9.98 5.71 -8.27
CA ILE A 237 -10.69 5.81 -9.55
C ILE A 237 -12.08 6.39 -9.30
N ARG A 238 -12.49 7.39 -10.09
CA ARG A 238 -13.86 7.90 -10.03
C ARG A 238 -14.87 6.83 -10.40
N ASN A 239 -15.92 6.75 -9.60
CA ASN A 239 -17.03 5.84 -9.81
C ASN A 239 -18.32 6.45 -9.24
N GLU A 240 -19.40 5.68 -9.33
CA GLU A 240 -20.75 6.08 -8.95
C GLU A 240 -20.82 6.53 -7.48
N LEU A 241 -20.24 5.75 -6.56
CA LEU A 241 -20.24 6.11 -5.14
C LEU A 241 -19.37 7.34 -4.85
N LEU A 242 -18.14 7.39 -5.38
CA LEU A 242 -17.25 8.52 -5.12
C LEU A 242 -17.83 9.83 -5.63
N ASP A 243 -18.41 9.81 -6.84
CA ASP A 243 -19.07 10.98 -7.42
C ASP A 243 -20.29 11.41 -6.58
N ALA A 244 -21.01 10.47 -5.96
CA ALA A 244 -22.07 10.80 -5.02
C ALA A 244 -21.52 11.44 -3.74
N LEU A 245 -20.39 10.95 -3.21
CA LEU A 245 -19.75 11.49 -2.00
C LEU A 245 -19.16 12.89 -2.22
N GLU A 246 -18.50 13.11 -3.36
CA GLU A 246 -17.92 14.39 -3.75
C GLU A 246 -18.99 15.47 -3.94
N ARG A 247 -20.11 15.13 -4.62
CA ARG A 247 -21.24 16.06 -4.85
C ARG A 247 -22.12 16.29 -3.62
N SER A 248 -22.09 15.39 -2.64
CA SER A 248 -22.92 15.52 -1.45
C SER A 248 -22.42 16.67 -0.57
N GLY A 249 -23.30 17.65 -0.31
CA GLY A 249 -23.10 18.62 0.77
C GLY A 249 -23.15 17.96 2.16
N GLY A 250 -22.94 18.73 3.23
CA GLY A 250 -22.83 18.21 4.59
C GLY A 250 -23.99 17.30 5.03
N LEU A 251 -25.23 17.65 4.68
CA LEU A 251 -26.43 16.85 4.96
C LEU A 251 -26.48 15.53 4.16
N GLY A 252 -26.09 15.56 2.88
CA GLY A 252 -26.03 14.36 2.03
C GLY A 252 -25.00 13.36 2.54
N ARG A 253 -23.82 13.85 2.95
CA ARG A 253 -22.77 13.02 3.57
C ARG A 253 -23.23 12.41 4.89
N LEU A 254 -23.97 13.16 5.71
CA LEU A 254 -24.54 12.64 6.95
C LEU A 254 -25.55 11.50 6.69
N LEU A 255 -26.44 11.66 5.70
CA LEU A 255 -27.41 10.62 5.35
C LEU A 255 -26.75 9.36 4.80
N LEU A 256 -25.72 9.50 3.97
CA LEU A 256 -24.89 8.39 3.49
C LEU A 256 -24.19 7.68 4.64
N ALA A 257 -23.59 8.44 5.55
CA ALA A 257 -22.92 7.89 6.73
C ALA A 257 -23.89 7.14 7.66
N LEU A 258 -25.11 7.67 7.87
CA LEU A 258 -26.16 7.00 8.64
C LEU A 258 -26.64 5.70 7.99
N ARG A 259 -26.85 5.68 6.67
CA ARG A 259 -27.20 4.47 5.92
C ARG A 259 -26.11 3.40 6.05
N SER A 260 -24.85 3.78 5.88
CA SER A 260 -23.71 2.87 6.05
C SER A 260 -23.57 2.38 7.48
N ALA A 261 -23.78 3.23 8.49
CA ALA A 261 -23.76 2.83 9.90
C ALA A 261 -24.89 1.83 10.25
N LEU A 262 -26.08 2.02 9.67
CA LEU A 262 -27.20 1.08 9.81
C LEU A 262 -26.89 -0.26 9.11
N ALA A 263 -26.23 -0.25 7.96
CA ALA A 263 -25.75 -1.45 7.29
C ALA A 263 -24.67 -2.17 8.12
N TYR A 264 -23.70 -1.42 8.68
CA TYR A 264 -22.69 -1.96 9.60
C TYR A 264 -23.35 -2.63 10.79
N ARG A 265 -24.32 -1.96 11.43
CA ARG A 265 -25.05 -2.48 12.58
C ARG A 265 -25.71 -3.83 12.29
N ARG A 266 -26.28 -3.99 11.08
CA ARG A 266 -26.90 -5.24 10.63
C ARG A 266 -25.87 -6.36 10.42
N HIS A 267 -24.63 -6.01 10.07
CA HIS A 267 -23.58 -6.98 9.75
C HIS A 267 -22.69 -7.32 10.97
N SER A 268 -22.42 -6.35 11.85
CA SER A 268 -21.53 -6.49 13.00
C SER A 268 -22.25 -6.79 14.32
N GLY A 269 -23.58 -6.68 14.36
CA GLY A 269 -24.36 -6.80 15.59
C GLY A 269 -24.12 -5.67 16.60
N ALA A 270 -23.41 -4.61 16.22
CA ALA A 270 -23.08 -3.50 17.12
C ALA A 270 -24.33 -2.82 17.70
N SER A 271 -24.28 -2.38 18.96
CA SER A 271 -25.37 -1.63 19.58
C SER A 271 -25.34 -0.15 19.14
N LEU A 272 -26.50 0.51 19.14
CA LEU A 272 -26.59 1.97 18.88
C LEU A 272 -25.71 2.77 19.86
N ALA A 273 -25.63 2.32 21.12
CA ALA A 273 -24.77 2.90 22.13
C ALA A 273 -23.28 2.76 21.78
N GLY A 274 -22.86 1.61 21.25
CA GLY A 274 -21.48 1.37 20.80
C GLY A 274 -21.07 2.27 19.63
N LEU A 275 -21.98 2.48 18.66
CA LEU A 275 -21.74 3.38 17.53
C LEU A 275 -21.65 4.86 17.96
N LEU A 276 -22.52 5.29 18.87
CA LEU A 276 -22.48 6.62 19.48
C LEU A 276 -21.21 6.84 20.30
N ALA A 277 -20.79 5.86 21.10
CA ALA A 277 -19.57 5.94 21.89
C ALA A 277 -18.31 6.03 21.01
N SER A 278 -18.24 5.27 19.92
CA SER A 278 -17.15 5.37 18.93
C SER A 278 -17.13 6.73 18.23
N ALA A 279 -18.29 7.24 17.81
CA ALA A 279 -18.40 8.57 17.22
C ALA A 279 -17.98 9.70 18.19
N LEU A 280 -18.33 9.59 19.48
CA LEU A 280 -17.92 10.54 20.52
C LEU A 280 -16.42 10.47 20.82
N LYS A 281 -15.81 9.27 20.83
CA LYS A 281 -14.36 9.09 20.98
C LYS A 281 -13.56 9.68 19.81
N LEU A 282 -14.06 9.56 18.58
CA LEU A 282 -13.43 10.12 17.38
C LEU A 282 -13.61 11.65 17.26
N ARG A 283 -14.60 12.24 17.94
CA ARG A 283 -14.80 13.71 17.96
C ARG A 283 -13.62 14.46 18.60
N GLY A 284 -12.76 13.76 19.36
CA GLY A 284 -11.55 14.29 19.98
C GLY A 284 -10.28 14.21 19.13
N SER A 285 -10.33 13.66 17.91
CA SER A 285 -9.19 13.67 16.97
C SER A 285 -9.36 14.78 15.93
N ASP A 286 -8.42 15.73 15.96
CA ASP A 286 -8.29 16.96 15.16
C ASP A 286 -9.09 17.06 13.83
N GLY A 287 -10.02 18.03 13.78
CA GLY A 287 -10.45 18.69 12.55
C GLY A 287 -11.50 17.99 11.66
N LEU A 288 -12.03 16.84 12.05
CA LEU A 288 -13.05 16.12 11.26
C LEU A 288 -14.48 16.63 11.52
N SER A 289 -15.27 16.81 10.45
CA SER A 289 -16.72 17.02 10.59
C SER A 289 -17.42 15.75 11.12
N ALA A 290 -18.63 15.88 11.67
CA ALA A 290 -19.41 14.74 12.15
C ALA A 290 -19.68 13.69 11.04
N ALA A 291 -19.91 14.17 9.81
CA ALA A 291 -20.05 13.31 8.63
C ALA A 291 -18.76 12.57 8.28
N GLN A 292 -17.60 13.25 8.32
CA GLN A 292 -16.31 12.60 8.08
C GLN A 292 -15.93 11.61 9.18
N THR A 293 -16.31 11.90 10.43
CA THR A 293 -16.09 10.98 11.57
C THR A 293 -16.85 9.67 11.38
N LEU A 294 -18.13 9.74 10.98
CA LEU A 294 -18.94 8.57 10.70
C LEU A 294 -18.50 7.83 9.42
N MET A 295 -18.09 8.56 8.38
CA MET A 295 -17.56 7.94 7.16
C MET A 295 -16.20 7.27 7.41
N ALA A 296 -15.32 7.86 8.22
CA ALA A 296 -14.06 7.24 8.62
C ALA A 296 -14.29 5.91 9.35
N ALA A 297 -15.31 5.84 10.22
CA ALA A 297 -15.69 4.60 10.89
C ALA A 297 -16.21 3.52 9.92
N ASN A 298 -16.81 3.92 8.79
CA ASN A 298 -17.35 3.02 7.77
C ASN A 298 -16.41 2.82 6.56
N ALA A 299 -15.29 3.52 6.49
CA ALA A 299 -14.36 3.48 5.37
C ALA A 299 -13.91 2.04 5.01
N PRO A 300 -13.62 1.16 5.99
CA PRO A 300 -13.31 -0.24 5.71
C PRO A 300 -14.42 -0.97 4.95
N MET A 301 -15.69 -0.76 5.30
CA MET A 301 -16.81 -1.40 4.59
C MET A 301 -16.93 -0.91 3.15
N VAL A 302 -16.79 0.40 2.95
CA VAL A 302 -16.91 1.00 1.62
C VAL A 302 -15.82 0.48 0.68
N ILE A 303 -14.60 0.29 1.18
CA ILE A 303 -13.52 -0.31 0.39
C ILE A 303 -13.80 -1.79 0.14
N GLN A 304 -14.22 -2.56 1.16
CA GLN A 304 -14.49 -3.99 1.02
C GLN A 304 -15.62 -4.30 0.02
N LYS A 305 -16.65 -3.45 -0.11
CA LYS A 305 -17.68 -3.63 -1.13
C LYS A 305 -17.11 -3.76 -2.54
N ALA A 306 -16.13 -2.93 -2.90
CA ALA A 306 -15.46 -3.04 -4.20
C ALA A 306 -14.39 -4.13 -4.17
N MET A 307 -13.50 -4.10 -3.18
CA MET A 307 -12.26 -4.88 -3.21
C MET A 307 -12.43 -6.35 -2.80
N VAL A 308 -13.51 -6.70 -2.11
CA VAL A 308 -13.78 -8.04 -1.58
C VAL A 308 -15.11 -8.59 -2.10
N GLU A 309 -16.21 -7.83 -2.03
CA GLU A 309 -17.54 -8.29 -2.46
C GLU A 309 -17.76 -8.21 -3.99
N GLY A 310 -16.88 -7.55 -4.73
CA GLY A 310 -16.99 -7.44 -6.19
C GLY A 310 -18.12 -6.52 -6.66
N ARG A 311 -18.47 -5.52 -5.85
CA ARG A 311 -19.51 -4.51 -6.12
C ARG A 311 -18.89 -3.14 -6.32
N PRO A 312 -18.14 -2.92 -7.43
CA PRO A 312 -17.34 -1.71 -7.60
C PRO A 312 -18.16 -0.42 -7.75
N ALA A 313 -19.45 -0.48 -8.09
CA ALA A 313 -20.32 0.70 -8.11
C ALA A 313 -20.73 1.16 -6.69
N GLU A 314 -20.66 0.26 -5.69
CA GLU A 314 -21.09 0.52 -4.32
C GLU A 314 -19.94 0.69 -3.32
N GLY A 315 -18.70 0.53 -3.78
CA GLY A 315 -17.51 0.76 -2.99
C GLY A 315 -16.63 1.85 -3.58
N VAL A 316 -15.43 2.04 -3.05
CA VAL A 316 -14.40 2.88 -3.68
C VAL A 316 -13.26 2.04 -4.20
N LEU A 317 -12.55 2.55 -5.21
CA LEU A 317 -11.48 1.84 -5.90
C LEU A 317 -10.14 2.57 -5.70
N PRO A 318 -9.41 2.34 -4.60
CA PRO A 318 -8.09 2.93 -4.39
C PRO A 318 -7.13 2.53 -5.50
N ALA A 319 -6.51 3.50 -6.15
CA ALA A 319 -5.60 3.26 -7.26
C ALA A 319 -4.64 4.42 -7.44
N GLY A 320 -3.41 4.12 -7.82
CA GLY A 320 -2.49 5.14 -8.35
C GLY A 320 -2.87 5.49 -9.79
N GLN A 321 -2.43 6.66 -10.26
CA GLN A 321 -2.70 7.12 -11.63
C GLN A 321 -2.21 6.12 -12.70
N VAL A 322 -1.21 5.32 -12.36
CA VAL A 322 -0.66 4.26 -13.22
C VAL A 322 -1.69 3.21 -13.65
N ALA A 323 -2.83 3.06 -12.95
CA ALA A 323 -3.89 2.13 -13.36
C ALA A 323 -4.34 2.38 -14.82
N ALA A 324 -4.39 3.65 -15.22
CA ALA A 324 -4.77 4.05 -16.58
C ALA A 324 -3.80 3.56 -17.67
N ALA A 325 -2.55 3.23 -17.29
CA ALA A 325 -1.51 2.74 -18.18
C ALA A 325 -1.32 1.21 -18.10
N ILE A 326 -2.23 0.49 -17.44
CA ILE A 326 -2.21 -0.97 -17.31
C ILE A 326 -3.34 -1.55 -18.16
N ASP A 327 -3.01 -2.53 -19.02
CA ASP A 327 -3.93 -3.12 -20.01
C ASP A 327 -4.05 -4.65 -19.92
N SER A 328 -3.28 -5.27 -19.04
CA SER A 328 -3.15 -6.73 -18.90
C SER A 328 -3.05 -7.11 -17.44
N LEU A 329 -3.43 -8.35 -17.10
CA LEU A 329 -3.42 -8.91 -15.74
C LEU A 329 -2.53 -10.16 -15.67
N PRO A 330 -1.22 -10.08 -15.96
CA PRO A 330 -0.33 -11.23 -15.86
C PRO A 330 -0.24 -11.75 -14.42
N GLY A 331 0.22 -12.99 -14.26
CA GLY A 331 0.65 -13.49 -12.95
C GLY A 331 1.94 -12.79 -12.49
N CYS A 332 2.26 -12.85 -11.20
CA CYS A 332 3.42 -12.20 -10.58
C CYS A 332 4.75 -12.66 -11.20
N ALA A 333 4.85 -13.93 -11.58
CA ALA A 333 6.04 -14.48 -12.24
C ALA A 333 6.30 -13.79 -13.59
N GLU A 334 5.30 -13.75 -14.47
CA GLU A 334 5.38 -13.10 -15.77
C GLU A 334 5.59 -11.58 -15.62
N LEU A 335 4.86 -10.95 -14.69
CA LEU A 335 4.98 -9.53 -14.39
C LEU A 335 6.41 -9.14 -14.00
N ILE A 336 6.97 -9.79 -12.97
CA ILE A 336 8.31 -9.49 -12.47
C ILE A 336 9.37 -9.79 -13.53
N GLN A 337 9.24 -10.92 -14.24
CA GLN A 337 10.17 -11.27 -15.32
C GLN A 337 10.16 -10.22 -16.43
N SER A 338 8.98 -9.74 -16.84
CA SER A 338 8.84 -8.69 -17.85
C SER A 338 9.46 -7.36 -17.38
N ILE A 339 9.25 -6.97 -16.12
CA ILE A 339 9.89 -5.77 -15.53
C ILE A 339 11.42 -5.88 -15.61
N VAL A 340 11.97 -7.02 -15.19
CA VAL A 340 13.42 -7.26 -15.17
C VAL A 340 13.99 -7.23 -16.58
N GLN A 341 13.40 -7.96 -17.52
CA GLN A 341 13.85 -7.99 -18.91
C GLN A 341 13.82 -6.59 -19.56
N GLN A 342 12.73 -5.85 -19.35
CA GLN A 342 12.63 -4.48 -19.84
C GLN A 342 13.70 -3.58 -19.20
N ALA A 343 13.92 -3.68 -17.89
CA ALA A 343 14.91 -2.88 -17.19
C ALA A 343 16.34 -3.15 -17.68
N GLU A 344 16.72 -4.43 -17.82
CA GLU A 344 18.03 -4.83 -18.37
C GLU A 344 18.23 -4.30 -19.81
N GLN A 345 17.21 -4.42 -20.67
CA GLN A 345 17.26 -3.88 -22.02
C GLN A 345 17.43 -2.36 -22.04
N ARG A 346 16.68 -1.65 -21.19
CA ARG A 346 16.75 -0.18 -21.10
C ARG A 346 18.11 0.28 -20.58
N LEU A 347 18.64 -0.35 -19.55
CA LEU A 347 19.97 -0.04 -19.02
C LEU A 347 21.06 -0.29 -20.06
N ALA A 348 20.98 -1.42 -20.78
CA ALA A 348 21.93 -1.71 -21.86
C ALA A 348 21.88 -0.65 -22.97
N GLU A 349 20.69 -0.15 -23.31
CA GLU A 349 20.55 0.92 -24.29
C GLU A 349 21.09 2.26 -23.80
N LEU A 350 20.85 2.63 -22.53
CA LEU A 350 21.41 3.83 -21.92
C LEU A 350 22.94 3.79 -21.91
N CYS A 351 23.55 2.68 -21.51
CA CYS A 351 25.00 2.50 -21.54
C CYS A 351 25.57 2.68 -22.96
N ARG A 352 24.90 2.13 -23.99
CA ARG A 352 25.31 2.31 -25.39
C ARG A 352 25.24 3.76 -25.86
N ARG A 353 24.29 4.56 -25.37
CA ARG A 353 24.16 5.98 -25.75
C ARG A 353 25.15 6.89 -25.02
N ALA A 354 25.63 6.45 -23.86
CA ALA A 354 26.60 7.19 -23.05
C ALA A 354 28.06 6.85 -23.39
N SER A 355 28.29 5.79 -24.18
CA SER A 355 29.60 5.38 -24.71
C SER A 355 29.89 6.06 -26.03
#